data_AF-A0A377DG05-F1
#
_entry.id   AF-A0A377DG05-F1
#
_cell.length_a   1.000
_cell.length_b   1.000
_cell.length_c   1.000
_cell.angle_alpha   90.00
_cell.angle_beta   90.00
_cell.angle_gamma   90.00
#
_symmetry.space_group_name_H-M   'P 1'
#
loop_
_entity.id
_entity.type
_entity.pdbx_description
1 polymer ?
#
loop_
_entity_poly.entity_id
_entity_poly.type
_entity_poly.pdbx_seq_one_letter_code
_entity_poly.pdbx_strand_id
1 'polypeptide(L)'
;MGRISSGGMMFKAITTVAALVIATSAMAQDDLTISSLAKGETTKAAFNQMVQGHKLPAWVMKGGTYTPAQTVTLGDETYQVMSACQTA
;
A
#
# COMPACT_ATOMS: atom_id res chain seq x y z
N MET A 1 25.27 -62.08 16.64
CA MET A 1 25.94 -61.09 15.77
C MET A 1 25.46 -59.70 16.13
N GLY A 2 26.28 -58.93 16.84
CA GLY A 2 26.10 -57.49 16.99
C GLY A 2 27.37 -56.80 16.51
N ARG A 3 27.20 -55.69 15.76
CA ARG A 3 28.08 -54.50 15.70
C ARG A 3 27.61 -53.52 14.60
N ILE A 4 26.97 -52.45 15.08
CA ILE A 4 27.03 -51.02 14.71
C ILE A 4 27.88 -50.68 13.46
N SER A 5 27.32 -49.96 12.47
CA SER A 5 27.99 -48.81 11.82
C SER A 5 27.10 -48.03 10.83
N SER A 6 27.36 -46.72 10.76
CA SER A 6 26.83 -45.64 9.90
C SER A 6 25.37 -45.23 10.13
N GLY A 7 25.04 -44.08 10.72
CA GLY A 7 25.64 -42.77 10.52
C GLY A 7 24.92 -42.06 9.37
N GLY A 8 23.87 -41.31 9.69
CA GLY A 8 23.04 -40.61 8.70
C GLY A 8 22.03 -39.72 9.40
N MET A 9 22.49 -38.54 9.80
CA MET A 9 21.76 -37.51 10.51
C MET A 9 20.65 -36.94 9.60
N MET A 10 19.44 -37.52 9.64
CA MET A 10 18.28 -36.94 8.97
C MET A 10 17.75 -35.81 9.86
N PHE A 11 18.39 -34.65 9.77
CA PHE A 11 17.94 -33.41 10.38
C PHE A 11 16.46 -33.18 10.07
N LYS A 12 15.72 -32.98 11.14
CA LYS A 12 14.30 -32.60 11.19
C LYS A 12 14.01 -31.57 10.11
N ALA A 13 13.11 -31.89 9.19
CA ALA A 13 12.58 -30.94 8.22
C ALA A 13 11.85 -29.82 8.99
N ILE A 14 12.53 -28.71 9.22
CA ILE A 14 11.93 -27.50 9.77
C ILE A 14 11.19 -26.84 8.61
N THR A 15 9.92 -27.17 8.46
CA THR A 15 8.99 -26.51 7.55
C THR A 15 8.90 -25.05 7.98
N THR A 16 9.63 -24.17 7.30
CA THR A 16 9.66 -22.74 7.60
C THR A 16 8.30 -22.16 7.23
N VAL A 17 7.44 -21.94 8.22
CA VAL A 17 6.22 -21.16 8.03
C VAL A 17 6.66 -19.71 7.85
N ALA A 18 6.69 -19.25 6.60
CA ALA A 18 6.87 -17.84 6.29
C ALA A 18 5.67 -17.10 6.87
N ALA A 19 5.85 -16.48 8.04
CA ALA A 19 4.85 -15.60 8.61
C ALA A 19 4.70 -14.38 7.68
N LEU A 20 3.61 -14.34 6.94
CA LEU A 20 3.21 -13.17 6.17
C LEU A 20 2.85 -12.07 7.17
N VAL A 21 3.82 -11.21 7.50
CA VAL A 21 3.57 -10.04 8.35
C VAL A 21 2.66 -9.11 7.57
N ILE A 22 1.37 -9.13 7.89
CA ILE A 22 0.41 -8.14 7.43
C ILE A 22 0.77 -6.86 8.19
N ALA A 23 1.63 -6.03 7.60
CA ALA A 23 1.92 -4.72 8.14
C ALA A 23 0.63 -3.90 8.02
N THR A 24 -0.14 -3.81 9.10
CA THR A 24 -1.18 -2.80 9.25
C THR A 24 -0.44 -1.47 9.33
N SER A 25 -0.28 -0.80 8.19
CA SER A 25 0.14 0.59 8.17
C SER A 25 -0.98 1.37 8.85
N ALA A 26 -0.77 1.72 10.12
CA ALA A 26 -1.45 2.84 10.71
C ALA A 26 -1.05 4.03 9.85
N MET A 27 -1.93 4.41 8.92
CA MET A 27 -1.76 5.57 8.06
C MET A 27 -1.66 6.77 9.01
N ALA A 28 -0.44 7.17 9.34
CA ALA A 28 -0.19 8.40 10.07
C ALA A 28 -0.85 9.53 9.27
N GLN A 29 -1.57 10.39 9.98
CA GLN A 29 -2.37 11.50 9.44
C GLN A 29 -1.48 12.60 8.87
N ASP A 30 -0.56 12.30 7.96
CA ASP A 30 -0.24 13.27 6.93
C ASP A 30 -1.54 13.49 6.15
N ASP A 31 -1.98 14.75 6.06
CA ASP A 31 -3.27 15.12 5.50
C ASP A 31 -3.47 14.41 4.14
N LEU A 32 -4.39 13.44 4.12
CA LEU A 32 -4.56 12.54 3.00
C LEU A 32 -5.31 13.30 1.90
N THR A 33 -4.55 13.76 0.92
CA THR A 33 -5.03 14.59 -0.19
C THR A 33 -4.60 13.99 -1.52
N ILE A 34 -5.26 14.40 -2.60
CA ILE A 34 -4.91 13.97 -3.95
C ILE A 34 -3.44 14.34 -4.29
N SER A 35 -2.96 15.49 -3.81
CA SER A 35 -1.57 15.91 -3.98
C SER A 35 -0.59 15.03 -3.19
N SER A 36 -0.92 14.59 -1.97
CA SER A 36 -0.03 13.69 -1.22
C SER A 36 0.05 12.30 -1.86
N LEU A 37 -1.05 11.80 -2.45
CA LEU A 37 -1.01 10.57 -3.27
C LEU A 37 -0.16 10.71 -4.54
N ALA A 38 -0.20 11.87 -5.19
CA ALA A 38 0.60 12.12 -6.40
C ALA A 38 2.11 12.23 -6.10
N LYS A 39 2.49 12.67 -4.90
CA LYS A 39 3.89 12.91 -4.50
C LYS A 39 4.48 11.79 -3.65
N GLY A 40 3.65 10.99 -3.00
CA GLY A 40 4.08 9.96 -2.05
C GLY A 40 4.91 8.86 -2.72
N GLU A 41 5.94 8.40 -2.01
CA GLU A 41 6.91 7.43 -2.57
C GLU A 41 6.26 6.10 -2.94
N THR A 42 5.31 5.64 -2.14
CA THR A 42 4.60 4.37 -2.32
C THR A 42 3.32 4.48 -3.17
N THR A 43 2.80 5.69 -3.37
CA THR A 43 1.48 5.94 -4.00
C THR A 43 1.57 6.60 -5.39
N LYS A 44 2.65 7.32 -5.68
CA LYS A 44 2.87 8.04 -6.95
C LYS A 44 2.75 7.14 -8.18
N ALA A 45 3.25 5.90 -8.12
CA ALA A 45 3.17 4.98 -9.25
C ALA A 45 1.71 4.63 -9.59
N ALA A 46 0.90 4.30 -8.57
CA ALA A 46 -0.53 4.03 -8.75
C ALA A 46 -1.29 5.29 -9.21
N PHE A 47 -0.96 6.46 -8.66
CA PHE A 47 -1.54 7.72 -9.12
C PHE A 47 -1.23 7.98 -10.61
N ASN A 48 0.01 7.77 -11.05
CA ASN A 48 0.40 7.95 -12.45
C ASN A 48 -0.32 6.97 -13.39
N GLN A 49 -0.59 5.74 -12.95
CA GLN A 49 -1.40 4.77 -13.70
C GLN A 49 -2.86 5.24 -13.81
N MET A 50 -3.45 5.74 -12.72
CA MET A 50 -4.82 6.25 -12.70
C MET A 50 -5.05 7.40 -13.69
N VAL A 51 -4.07 8.31 -13.81
CA VAL A 51 -4.17 9.49 -14.69
C VAL A 51 -3.59 9.25 -16.09
N GLN A 52 -3.10 8.03 -16.35
CA GLN A 52 -2.50 7.69 -17.63
C GLN A 52 -3.52 7.85 -18.77
N GLY A 53 -3.12 8.55 -19.84
CA GLY A 53 -4.01 8.88 -20.96
C GLY A 53 -4.90 10.11 -20.72
N HIS A 54 -4.92 10.68 -19.51
CA HIS A 54 -5.65 11.89 -19.18
C HIS A 54 -4.70 13.08 -19.01
N LYS A 55 -4.93 14.15 -19.78
CA LYS A 55 -4.19 15.41 -19.61
C LYS A 55 -4.80 16.22 -18.47
N LEU A 56 -4.39 15.90 -17.24
CA LEU A 56 -4.83 16.65 -16.08
C LEU A 56 -4.12 18.00 -15.97
N PRO A 57 -4.79 19.05 -15.49
CA PRO A 57 -4.16 20.32 -15.17
C PRO A 57 -3.07 20.16 -14.09
N ALA A 58 -2.02 20.99 -14.17
CA ALA A 58 -0.91 20.92 -13.23
C ALA A 58 -1.31 21.16 -11.75
N TRP A 59 -2.42 21.86 -11.50
CA TRP A 59 -2.90 22.12 -10.13
C TRP A 59 -3.30 20.83 -9.39
N VAL A 60 -3.73 19.79 -10.11
CA VAL A 60 -4.14 18.50 -9.51
C VAL A 60 -2.98 17.85 -8.76
N MET A 61 -1.77 17.90 -9.33
CA MET A 61 -0.56 17.38 -8.69
C MET A 61 0.07 18.37 -7.71
N LYS A 62 0.01 19.67 -8.00
CA LYS A 62 0.60 20.70 -7.12
C LYS A 62 -0.13 20.79 -5.80
N GLY A 63 -1.45 20.59 -5.80
CA GLY A 63 -2.35 20.84 -4.69
C GLY A 63 -3.21 22.07 -4.97
N GLY A 64 -4.51 21.95 -4.69
CA GLY A 64 -5.49 23.03 -4.72
C GLY A 64 -6.27 23.08 -3.41
N THR A 65 -7.43 23.73 -3.40
CA THR A 65 -8.35 23.64 -2.26
C THR A 65 -8.95 22.23 -2.21
N TYR A 66 -8.88 21.58 -1.06
CA TYR A 66 -9.35 20.19 -0.89
C TYR A 66 -10.38 20.07 0.22
N THR A 67 -11.19 19.03 0.14
CA THR A 67 -12.08 18.60 1.23
C THR A 67 -11.40 17.46 1.99
N PRO A 68 -11.51 17.40 3.33
CA PRO A 68 -10.97 16.28 4.10
C PRO A 68 -11.46 14.93 3.58
N ALA A 69 -10.57 13.93 3.58
CA ALA A 69 -10.91 12.59 3.12
C ALA A 69 -12.01 11.96 3.98
N GLN A 70 -12.98 11.34 3.32
CA GLN A 70 -14.09 10.63 3.96
C GLN A 70 -13.92 9.12 3.79
N THR A 71 -14.18 8.37 4.86
CA THR A 71 -14.16 6.91 4.82
C THR A 71 -15.51 6.41 4.31
N VAL A 72 -15.50 5.62 3.24
CA VAL A 72 -16.70 5.02 2.64
C VAL A 72 -16.47 3.53 2.42
N THR A 73 -17.44 2.71 2.82
CA THR A 73 -17.40 1.26 2.61
C THR A 73 -18.31 0.89 1.45
N LEU A 74 -17.76 0.14 0.48
CA LEU A 74 -18.47 -0.39 -0.68
C LEU A 74 -18.29 -1.91 -0.69
N GLY A 75 -19.35 -2.66 -0.35
CA GLY A 75 -19.24 -4.10 -0.13
C GLY A 75 -18.39 -4.41 1.11
N ASP A 76 -17.37 -5.25 0.94
CA ASP A 76 -16.44 -5.64 1.99
C ASP A 76 -15.16 -4.78 2.04
N GLU A 77 -15.05 -3.77 1.16
CA GLU A 77 -13.86 -2.92 1.04
C GLU A 77 -14.12 -1.50 1.54
N THR A 78 -13.12 -0.93 2.21
CA THR A 78 -13.16 0.42 2.78
C THR A 78 -12.20 1.34 2.04
N TYR A 79 -12.70 2.51 1.65
CA TYR A 79 -12.03 3.46 0.79
C TYR A 79 -11.95 4.85 1.44
N GLN A 80 -10.89 5.58 1.12
CA GLN A 80 -10.79 7.01 1.41
C GLN A 80 -11.19 7.81 0.17
N VAL A 81 -12.32 8.49 0.23
CA VAL A 81 -12.84 9.36 -0.82
C VAL A 81 -12.39 10.79 -0.56
N MET A 82 -11.83 11.44 -1.57
CA MET A 82 -11.29 12.79 -1.47
C MET A 82 -11.63 13.61 -2.70
N SER A 83 -11.75 14.93 -2.52
CA SER A 83 -12.01 15.88 -3.61
C SER A 83 -11.10 17.10 -3.49
N ALA A 84 -10.74 17.66 -4.64
CA ALA A 84 -10.01 18.92 -4.73
C ALA A 84 -10.51 19.75 -5.90
N CYS A 85 -10.44 21.07 -5.77
CA CYS A 85 -10.72 22.03 -6.83
C CYS A 85 -9.52 22.95 -7.05
N GLN A 86 -9.49 23.55 -8.24
CA GLN A 86 -8.51 24.57 -8.57
C GLN A 86 -8.70 25.78 -7.64
N THR A 87 -7.61 26.24 -7.02
CA THR A 87 -7.62 27.51 -6.30
C THR A 87 -7.83 28.64 -7.31
N ALA A 88 -8.81 29.50 -7.04
CA ALA A 88 -9.16 30.65 -7.86
C ALA A 88 -7.99 31.63 -8.03
#